data_AF-A0A2V5KJW8-F1
#
_entry.id   AF-A0A2V5KJW8-F1
#
_cell.length_a   1.000
_cell.length_b   1.000
_cell.length_c   1.000
_cell.angle_alpha   90.00
_cell.angle_beta   90.00
_cell.angle_gamma   90.00
#
_symmetry.space_group_name_H-M   'P 1'
#
loop_
_entity.id
_entity.type
_entity.pdbx_description
1 polymer ?
#
loop_
_entity_poly.entity_id
_entity_poly.type
_entity_poly.pdbx_seq_one_letter_code
_entity_poly.pdbx_strand_id
1 'polypeptide(L)'
;MIRKHEHLPQRDRFAGGLSRRVFWSDQGRDRHFLLGAIFQLLDEEGWRYSTDSGWNEWDIQIYGNFWWSTTLQTVTEYHGGGKCLTRVRLRSRLVTTTIIFNLIALSLLIYRQLNISHVELWSIVPYGLFLLFLWTRARALKSRVAELVDVAAHRAGLQRVSRRGKTAVPTADPEILVAVNVTDPATPRSPG
;
A
#
# COMPACT_ATOMS: atom_id res chain seq x y z
N MET A 1 16.14 11.31 -11.74
CA MET A 1 16.57 12.00 -10.51
C MET A 1 16.20 11.15 -9.31
N ILE A 2 17.16 10.89 -8.42
CA ILE A 2 17.12 9.96 -7.27
C ILE A 2 17.15 10.80 -5.98
N ARG A 3 16.23 10.56 -5.03
CA ARG A 3 16.29 10.88 -3.56
C ARG A 3 14.86 10.72 -2.98
N LYS A 4 14.57 10.07 -1.84
CA LYS A 4 15.34 9.67 -0.66
C LYS A 4 15.05 8.19 -0.31
N HIS A 5 16.08 7.46 0.07
CA HIS A 5 15.95 6.18 0.75
C HIS A 5 15.67 6.42 2.24
N GLU A 6 14.40 6.48 2.62
CA GLU A 6 14.02 6.19 4.00
C GLU A 6 14.30 4.70 4.24
N HIS A 7 15.16 4.40 5.22
CA HIS A 7 15.45 3.04 5.66
C HIS A 7 14.20 2.47 6.32
N LEU A 8 13.35 1.85 5.51
CA LEU A 8 12.28 0.99 6.01
C LEU A 8 12.93 -0.26 6.63
N PRO A 9 12.55 -0.67 7.85
CA PRO A 9 13.02 -1.93 8.41
C PRO A 9 12.72 -3.08 7.44
N GLN A 10 13.65 -4.04 7.44
CA GLN A 10 13.80 -5.17 6.56
C GLN A 10 12.44 -5.74 6.07
N ARG A 11 12.33 -5.88 4.74
CA ARG A 11 11.19 -6.45 4.00
C ARG A 11 10.86 -7.87 4.47
N ASP A 12 10.17 -8.01 5.59
CA ASP A 12 9.34 -9.16 5.81
C ASP A 12 8.27 -9.11 4.73
N ARG A 13 8.29 -10.08 3.82
CA ARG A 13 7.29 -10.23 2.77
C ARG A 13 5.93 -10.37 3.45
N PHE A 14 5.26 -9.23 3.61
CA PHE A 14 4.00 -9.13 4.29
C PHE A 14 2.92 -9.83 3.47
N ALA A 15 2.68 -11.11 3.79
CA ALA A 15 1.71 -11.98 3.15
C ALA A 15 0.24 -11.63 3.50
N GLY A 16 -0.10 -10.34 3.43
CA GLY A 16 -1.47 -9.86 3.34
C GLY A 16 -1.79 -9.56 1.88
N GLY A 17 -3.00 -9.91 1.42
CA GLY A 17 -3.42 -9.55 0.06
C GLY A 17 -3.32 -8.04 -0.13
N LEU A 18 -2.72 -7.58 -1.24
CA LEU A 18 -2.59 -6.17 -1.60
C LEU A 18 -3.92 -5.38 -1.56
N SER A 19 -5.07 -6.07 -1.48
CA SER A 19 -6.40 -5.48 -1.39
C SER A 19 -6.85 -5.11 0.01
N ARG A 20 -6.25 -5.64 1.09
CA ARG A 20 -6.72 -5.37 2.45
C ARG A 20 -5.56 -5.20 3.41
N ARG A 21 -5.57 -4.08 4.13
CA ARG A 21 -4.66 -3.77 5.23
C ARG A 21 -5.48 -3.47 6.47
N VAL A 22 -4.91 -3.78 7.63
CA VAL A 22 -5.55 -3.55 8.92
C VAL A 22 -4.53 -2.85 9.80
N PHE A 23 -4.96 -1.78 10.44
CA PHE A 23 -4.15 -0.93 11.28
C PHE A 23 -4.80 -0.81 12.65
N TRP A 24 -3.96 -0.75 13.68
CA TRP A 24 -4.34 -0.65 15.08
C TRP A 24 -3.77 0.63 15.67
N SER A 25 -4.55 1.24 16.57
CA SER A 25 -4.15 2.39 17.36
C SER A 25 -4.59 2.20 18.81
N ASP A 26 -3.66 2.38 19.74
CA ASP A 26 -3.97 2.47 21.17
C ASP A 26 -4.24 3.92 21.62
N GLN A 27 -3.96 4.92 20.77
CA GLN A 27 -4.05 6.35 21.09
C GLN A 27 -5.23 7.07 20.41
N GLY A 28 -6.22 6.34 19.94
CA GLY A 28 -7.44 6.92 19.36
C GLY A 28 -7.27 7.50 17.96
N ARG A 29 -6.13 7.22 17.31
CA ARG A 29 -5.87 7.67 15.93
C ARG A 29 -6.75 6.88 14.97
N ASP A 30 -7.82 7.52 14.50
CA ASP A 30 -8.84 6.93 13.63
C ASP A 30 -8.50 7.09 12.13
N ARG A 31 -9.49 6.82 11.27
CA ARG A 31 -9.35 6.99 9.81
C ARG A 31 -8.94 8.40 9.39
N HIS A 32 -9.30 9.45 10.13
CA HIS A 32 -9.02 10.82 9.68
C HIS A 32 -7.53 11.12 9.73
N PHE A 33 -6.83 10.62 10.76
CA PHE A 33 -5.36 10.69 10.84
C PHE A 33 -4.70 9.93 9.69
N LEU A 34 -5.21 8.73 9.37
CA LEU A 34 -4.71 7.94 8.26
C LEU A 34 -4.93 8.64 6.91
N LEU A 35 -6.14 9.13 6.66
CA LEU A 35 -6.50 9.82 5.41
C LEU A 35 -5.69 11.11 5.26
N GLY A 36 -5.52 11.89 6.32
CA GLY A 36 -4.68 13.08 6.32
C GLY A 36 -3.22 12.78 5.92
N ALA A 37 -2.64 11.74 6.50
CA ALA A 37 -1.29 11.29 6.14
C ALA A 37 -1.20 10.75 4.70
N ILE A 38 -2.25 10.09 4.21
CA ILE A 38 -2.33 9.64 2.81
C ILE A 38 -2.40 10.83 1.86
N PHE A 39 -3.23 11.84 2.13
CA PHE A 39 -3.33 13.04 1.29
C PHE A 39 -2.01 13.77 1.22
N GLN A 40 -1.38 14.01 2.37
CA GLN A 40 -0.07 14.65 2.41
C GLN A 40 0.96 13.88 1.57
N LEU A 41 1.00 12.54 1.69
CA LEU A 41 1.95 11.73 0.93
C LEU A 41 1.63 11.69 -0.57
N LEU A 42 0.34 11.68 -0.94
CA LEU A 42 -0.09 11.77 -2.34
C LEU A 42 0.29 13.11 -2.96
N ASP A 43 0.14 14.20 -2.22
CA ASP A 43 0.55 15.55 -2.65
C ASP A 43 2.07 15.67 -2.76
N GLU A 44 2.82 15.15 -1.78
CA GLU A 44 4.30 15.12 -1.79
C GLU A 44 4.85 14.33 -2.99
N GLU A 45 4.24 13.21 -3.33
CA GLU A 45 4.64 12.38 -4.47
C GLU A 45 4.02 12.84 -5.81
N GLY A 46 3.15 13.85 -5.80
CA GLY A 46 2.53 14.43 -6.99
C GLY A 46 1.51 13.50 -7.69
N TRP A 47 0.84 12.64 -6.95
CA TRP A 47 -0.18 11.75 -7.51
C TRP A 47 -1.46 12.51 -7.87
N ARG A 48 -2.13 12.07 -8.94
CA ARG A 48 -3.47 12.55 -9.27
C ARG A 48 -4.48 11.72 -8.51
N TYR A 49 -5.33 12.35 -7.71
CA TYR A 49 -6.40 11.67 -6.99
C TYR A 49 -7.68 12.51 -6.95
N SER A 50 -8.78 11.87 -6.58
CA SER A 50 -10.06 12.49 -6.24
C SER A 50 -10.45 12.05 -4.84
N THR A 51 -10.91 13.00 -4.04
CA THR A 51 -11.46 12.73 -2.70
C THR A 51 -12.94 12.38 -2.79
N ASP A 52 -13.45 11.71 -1.76
CA ASP A 52 -14.89 11.48 -1.62
C ASP A 52 -15.65 12.79 -1.43
N SER A 53 -16.81 12.89 -2.08
CA SER A 53 -17.79 13.96 -1.94
C SER A 53 -18.89 13.62 -0.92
N GLY A 54 -18.81 12.47 -0.26
CA GLY A 54 -19.79 11.94 0.70
C GLY A 54 -20.85 11.02 0.09
N TRP A 55 -20.83 10.82 -1.22
CA TRP A 55 -21.78 9.98 -1.97
C TRP A 55 -21.14 8.74 -2.56
N ASN A 56 -19.81 8.61 -2.47
CA ASN A 56 -19.10 7.46 -2.98
C ASN A 56 -18.86 6.41 -1.89
N GLU A 57 -18.82 5.15 -2.29
CA GLU A 57 -18.46 4.04 -1.38
C GLU A 57 -16.97 4.04 -0.99
N TRP A 58 -16.16 4.89 -1.60
CA TRP A 58 -14.71 4.96 -1.46
C TRP A 58 -14.31 6.34 -0.93
N ASP A 59 -13.26 6.40 -0.11
CA ASP A 59 -12.79 7.67 0.47
C ASP A 59 -11.85 8.41 -0.49
N ILE A 60 -11.04 7.67 -1.27
CA ILE A 60 -10.06 8.23 -2.22
C ILE A 60 -10.04 7.40 -3.50
N GLN A 61 -10.04 8.06 -4.66
CA GLN A 61 -9.75 7.45 -5.95
C GLN A 61 -8.42 7.97 -6.48
N ILE A 62 -7.43 7.10 -6.57
CA ILE A 62 -6.09 7.42 -7.10
C ILE A 62 -6.05 7.03 -8.58
N TYR A 63 -5.73 8.00 -9.43
CA TYR A 63 -5.51 7.79 -10.84
C TYR A 63 -4.06 7.34 -11.05
N GLY A 64 -3.89 6.07 -11.43
CA GLY A 64 -2.58 5.52 -11.70
C GLY A 64 -2.15 5.82 -13.13
N ASN A 65 -2.22 4.79 -13.97
CA ASN A 65 -1.95 4.93 -15.39
C ASN A 65 -3.25 5.04 -16.18
N PHE A 66 -3.16 5.33 -17.47
CA PHE A 66 -4.29 5.39 -18.40
C PHE A 66 -5.22 4.15 -18.35
N TRP A 67 -4.68 3.01 -17.97
CA TRP A 67 -5.39 1.73 -17.95
C TRP A 67 -6.15 1.45 -16.63
N TRP A 68 -5.68 2.01 -15.50
CA TRP A 68 -6.10 1.59 -14.17
C TRP A 68 -6.25 2.78 -13.21
N SER A 69 -7.36 2.79 -12.48
CA SER A 69 -7.53 3.57 -11.26
C SER A 69 -7.58 2.64 -10.04
N THR A 70 -7.20 3.14 -8.87
CA THR A 70 -7.33 2.40 -7.61
C THR A 70 -8.18 3.20 -6.64
N THR A 71 -9.23 2.61 -6.11
CA THR A 71 -10.03 3.20 -5.04
C THR A 71 -9.59 2.64 -3.70
N LEU A 72 -9.61 3.51 -2.70
CA LEU A 72 -9.26 3.25 -1.32
C LEU A 72 -10.51 3.49 -0.47
N GLN A 73 -10.80 2.53 0.40
CA GLN A 73 -11.92 2.57 1.33
C GLN A 73 -11.41 2.25 2.73
N THR A 74 -11.80 3.04 3.71
CA THR A 74 -11.39 2.96 5.11
C THR A 74 -12.60 2.83 6.02
N VAL A 75 -12.49 1.96 7.02
CA VAL A 75 -13.49 1.79 8.07
C VAL A 75 -12.76 1.71 9.40
N THR A 76 -13.22 2.45 10.40
CA THR A 76 -12.66 2.39 11.76
C THR A 76 -13.67 1.75 12.70
N GLU A 77 -13.22 0.71 13.40
CA GLU A 77 -13.94 0.04 14.48
C GLU A 77 -13.38 0.56 15.82
N TYR A 78 -14.23 1.12 16.68
CA TYR A 78 -13.84 1.62 18.00
C TYR A 78 -13.96 0.50 19.03
N HIS A 79 -12.90 0.29 19.83
CA HIS A 79 -12.79 -0.80 20.81
C HIS A 79 -12.79 -0.32 22.27
N GLY A 80 -13.12 0.96 22.51
CA GLY A 80 -13.14 1.55 23.85
C GLY A 80 -11.75 1.87 24.40
N GLY A 81 -11.68 2.73 25.41
CA GLY A 81 -10.39 3.12 26.03
C GLY A 81 -9.40 3.78 25.08
N GLY A 82 -9.89 4.53 24.08
CA GLY A 82 -9.06 5.12 23.03
C GLY A 82 -8.54 4.14 21.98
N LYS A 83 -8.86 2.84 22.07
CA LYS A 83 -8.40 1.86 21.09
C LYS A 83 -9.28 1.87 19.84
N CYS A 84 -8.66 1.84 18.67
CA CYS A 84 -9.38 1.71 17.41
C CYS A 84 -8.63 0.88 16.37
N LEU A 85 -9.40 0.21 15.51
CA LEU A 85 -8.92 -0.63 14.43
C LEU A 85 -9.39 -0.04 13.10
N THR A 86 -8.46 0.42 12.26
CA THR A 86 -8.76 0.95 10.93
C THR A 86 -8.43 -0.08 9.85
N ARG A 87 -9.46 -0.52 9.13
CA ARG A 87 -9.32 -1.42 7.98
C ARG A 87 -9.28 -0.60 6.71
N VAL A 88 -8.31 -0.87 5.85
CA VAL A 88 -8.18 -0.27 4.52
C VAL A 88 -8.38 -1.32 3.46
N ARG A 89 -9.24 -1.04 2.49
CA ARG A 89 -9.48 -1.88 1.31
C ARG A 89 -9.07 -1.13 0.04
N LEU A 90 -8.24 -1.78 -0.77
CA LEU A 90 -7.79 -1.31 -2.07
C LEU A 90 -8.49 -2.10 -3.18
N ARG A 91 -9.16 -1.41 -4.10
CA ARG A 91 -9.80 -2.00 -5.28
C ARG A 91 -9.22 -1.37 -6.54
N SER A 92 -8.79 -2.20 -7.49
CA SER A 92 -8.36 -1.73 -8.80
C SER A 92 -9.56 -1.73 -9.74
N ARG A 93 -9.74 -0.64 -10.49
CA ARG A 93 -10.79 -0.47 -11.49
C ARG A 93 -10.16 -0.16 -12.84
N LEU A 94 -10.65 -0.82 -13.89
CA LEU A 94 -10.30 -0.48 -15.27
C LEU A 94 -10.86 0.90 -15.60
N VAL A 95 -10.07 1.71 -16.30
CA VAL A 95 -10.58 2.95 -16.89
C VAL A 95 -11.52 2.58 -18.04
N THR A 96 -12.63 3.30 -18.20
CA THR A 96 -13.65 3.04 -19.24
C THR A 96 -13.04 2.89 -20.63
N THR A 97 -12.04 3.71 -20.97
CA THR A 97 -11.32 3.62 -22.23
C THR A 97 -10.67 2.26 -22.45
N THR A 98 -10.15 1.62 -21.39
CA THR A 98 -9.60 0.26 -21.45
C THR A 98 -10.67 -0.77 -21.76
N ILE A 99 -11.86 -0.59 -21.19
CA ILE A 99 -13.01 -1.47 -21.46
C ILE A 99 -13.39 -1.34 -22.94
N ILE A 100 -13.51 -0.13 -23.46
CA ILE A 100 -13.81 0.13 -24.87
C ILE A 100 -12.77 -0.52 -25.80
N PHE A 101 -11.47 -0.30 -25.54
CA PHE A 101 -10.40 -0.92 -26.33
C PHE A 101 -10.46 -2.46 -26.29
N ASN A 102 -10.75 -3.05 -25.13
CA ASN A 102 -10.91 -4.50 -25.03
C ASN A 102 -12.14 -5.01 -25.78
N LEU A 103 -13.26 -4.29 -25.76
CA LEU A 103 -14.45 -4.65 -26.53
C LEU A 103 -14.19 -4.59 -28.03
N ILE A 104 -13.49 -3.56 -28.52
CA ILE A 104 -13.10 -3.44 -29.93
C ILE A 104 -12.12 -4.55 -30.32
N ALA A 105 -11.09 -4.82 -29.51
CA ALA A 105 -10.14 -5.88 -29.78
C ALA A 105 -10.83 -7.25 -29.82
N LEU A 106 -11.72 -7.52 -28.87
CA LEU A 106 -12.46 -8.77 -28.80
C LEU A 106 -13.44 -8.91 -29.97
N SER A 107 -14.15 -7.85 -30.37
CA SER A 107 -15.06 -7.89 -31.52
C SER A 107 -14.31 -8.16 -32.82
N LEU A 108 -13.13 -7.56 -33.02
CA LEU A 108 -12.26 -7.83 -34.16
C LEU A 108 -11.75 -9.27 -34.17
N LEU A 109 -11.37 -9.82 -33.02
CA LEU A 109 -10.95 -11.22 -32.90
C LEU A 109 -12.09 -12.17 -33.25
N ILE A 110 -13.29 -11.93 -32.73
CA ILE A 110 -14.48 -12.73 -33.04
C ILE A 110 -14.81 -12.64 -34.52
N TYR A 111 -14.85 -11.42 -35.09
CA TYR A 111 -15.11 -11.21 -36.51
C TYR A 111 -14.12 -11.97 -37.40
N ARG A 112 -12.82 -11.88 -37.08
CA ARG A 112 -11.77 -12.61 -37.81
C ARG A 112 -11.96 -14.12 -37.73
N GLN A 113 -12.30 -14.65 -36.56
CA GLN A 113 -12.51 -16.08 -36.35
C GLN A 113 -13.74 -16.64 -37.07
N LEU A 114 -14.78 -15.82 -37.26
CA LEU A 114 -15.97 -16.20 -38.02
C LEU A 114 -15.75 -16.12 -39.54
N ASN A 115 -14.85 -15.24 -39.99
CA ASN A 115 -14.56 -15.04 -41.42
C ASN A 115 -13.50 -16.02 -41.94
N ILE A 116 -12.56 -16.44 -41.10
CA ILE A 116 -11.46 -17.34 -41.47
C ILE A 116 -11.75 -18.74 -40.91
N SER A 117 -11.87 -19.75 -41.78
CA SER A 117 -12.19 -21.14 -41.39
C SER A 117 -11.13 -21.84 -40.54
N HIS A 118 -9.94 -21.23 -40.38
CA HIS A 118 -8.85 -21.75 -39.56
C HIS A 118 -8.51 -20.78 -38.42
N VAL A 119 -8.49 -21.31 -37.19
CA VAL A 119 -8.11 -20.54 -36.00
C VAL A 119 -6.60 -20.34 -35.98
N GLU A 120 -6.13 -19.21 -36.49
CA GLU A 120 -4.72 -18.82 -36.36
C GLU A 120 -4.43 -18.31 -34.95
N LEU A 121 -3.72 -19.13 -34.17
CA LEU A 121 -3.23 -18.79 -32.83
C LEU A 121 -2.43 -17.48 -32.78
N TRP A 122 -1.76 -17.12 -33.89
CA TRP A 122 -0.99 -15.89 -34.04
C TRP A 122 -1.80 -14.61 -33.81
N SER A 123 -3.11 -14.63 -34.07
CA SER A 123 -3.99 -13.49 -33.81
C SER A 123 -4.28 -13.27 -32.32
N ILE A 124 -4.25 -14.35 -31.53
CA ILE A 124 -4.55 -14.34 -30.09
C ILE A 124 -3.31 -13.94 -29.28
N VAL A 125 -2.12 -14.32 -29.73
CA VAL A 125 -0.84 -13.99 -29.08
C VAL A 125 -0.70 -12.50 -28.73
N PRO A 126 -0.88 -11.52 -29.64
CA PRO A 126 -0.71 -10.11 -29.31
C PRO A 126 -1.74 -9.62 -28.29
N TYR A 127 -2.98 -10.12 -28.36
CA TYR A 127 -4.00 -9.80 -27.37
C TYR A 127 -3.69 -10.40 -25.99
N GLY A 128 -3.19 -11.64 -25.94
CA GLY A 128 -2.73 -12.28 -24.71
C GLY A 128 -1.56 -11.53 -24.07
N LEU A 129 -0.57 -11.10 -24.86
CA LEU A 129 0.54 -10.26 -24.38
C LEU A 129 0.03 -8.91 -23.85
N PHE A 130 -0.94 -8.30 -24.53
CA PHE A 130 -1.57 -7.07 -24.07
C PHE A 130 -2.31 -7.26 -22.74
N LEU A 131 -3.06 -8.34 -22.55
CA LEU A 131 -3.70 -8.67 -21.28
C LEU A 131 -2.68 -8.91 -20.16
N LEU A 132 -1.57 -9.60 -20.45
CA LEU A 132 -0.49 -9.79 -19.50
C LEU A 132 0.16 -8.46 -19.10
N PHE A 133 0.38 -7.57 -20.07
CA PHE A 133 0.86 -6.21 -19.82
C PHE A 133 -0.11 -5.43 -18.91
N LEU A 134 -1.42 -5.48 -19.19
CA LEU A 134 -2.43 -4.83 -18.35
C LEU A 134 -2.40 -5.39 -16.93
N TRP A 135 -2.32 -6.72 -16.77
CA TRP A 135 -2.30 -7.40 -15.49
C TRP A 135 -1.06 -7.08 -14.65
N THR A 136 0.12 -7.09 -15.26
CA THR A 136 1.38 -6.73 -14.57
C THR A 136 1.35 -5.28 -14.10
N ARG A 137 0.86 -4.36 -14.95
CA ARG A 137 0.70 -2.94 -14.59
C ARG A 137 -0.33 -2.74 -13.48
N ALA A 138 -1.44 -3.48 -13.48
CA ALA A 138 -2.42 -3.44 -12.40
C ALA A 138 -1.80 -3.84 -11.06
N ARG A 139 -1.03 -4.95 -11.05
CA ARG A 139 -0.33 -5.43 -9.85
C ARG A 139 0.71 -4.42 -9.35
N ALA A 140 1.49 -3.83 -10.26
CA ALA A 140 2.49 -2.82 -9.91
C ALA A 140 1.84 -1.58 -9.28
N LEU A 141 0.78 -1.03 -9.89
CA LEU A 141 0.04 0.11 -9.34
C LEU A 141 -0.52 -0.21 -7.95
N LYS A 142 -1.16 -1.37 -7.81
CA LYS A 142 -1.74 -1.80 -6.54
C LYS A 142 -0.68 -1.97 -5.45
N SER A 143 0.51 -2.48 -5.81
CA SER A 143 1.64 -2.58 -4.88
C SER A 143 2.12 -1.21 -4.42
N ARG A 144 2.24 -0.23 -5.35
CA ARG A 144 2.67 1.13 -5.02
C ARG A 144 1.70 1.84 -4.09
N VAL A 145 0.40 1.81 -4.41
CA VAL A 145 -0.62 2.40 -3.52
C VAL A 145 -0.60 1.71 -2.16
N ALA A 146 -0.41 0.38 -2.14
CA ALA A 146 -0.32 -0.35 -0.89
C ALA A 146 0.91 0.07 -0.06
N GLU A 147 2.07 0.29 -0.67
CA GLU A 147 3.27 0.82 0.00
C GLU A 147 3.02 2.24 0.54
N LEU A 148 2.42 3.11 -0.26
CA LEU A 148 2.05 4.47 0.14
C LEU A 148 1.16 4.47 1.39
N VAL A 149 0.15 3.60 1.43
CA VAL A 149 -0.73 3.45 2.60
C VAL A 149 0.02 2.96 3.84
N ASP A 150 1.01 2.08 3.70
CA ASP A 150 1.83 1.64 4.84
C ASP A 150 2.68 2.78 5.39
N VAL A 151 3.30 3.57 4.52
CA VAL A 151 4.11 4.74 4.91
C VAL A 151 3.23 5.79 5.58
N ALA A 152 2.07 6.08 5.00
CA ALA A 152 1.11 7.02 5.58
C ALA A 152 0.60 6.54 6.95
N ALA A 153 0.31 5.24 7.11
CA ALA A 153 -0.05 4.67 8.40
C ALA A 153 1.08 4.82 9.43
N HIS A 154 2.33 4.56 9.03
CA HIS A 154 3.48 4.74 9.91
C HIS A 154 3.64 6.21 10.35
N ARG A 155 3.52 7.18 9.42
CA ARG A 155 3.52 8.62 9.75
C ARG A 155 2.36 9.01 10.66
N ALA A 156 1.19 8.42 10.45
CA ALA A 156 0.04 8.58 11.31
C ALA A 156 0.17 7.81 12.64
N GLY A 157 1.30 7.13 12.94
CA GLY A 157 1.53 6.35 14.16
C GLY A 157 0.59 5.16 14.33
N LEU A 158 0.05 4.65 13.23
CA LEU A 158 -0.81 3.48 13.18
C LEU A 158 0.04 2.23 12.99
N GLN A 159 -0.20 1.22 13.82
CA GLN A 159 0.53 -0.04 13.76
C GLN A 159 -0.15 -1.01 12.80
N ARG A 160 0.60 -1.60 11.89
CA ARG A 160 0.05 -2.58 10.95
C ARG A 160 -0.18 -3.92 11.65
N VAL A 161 -1.42 -4.42 11.59
CA VAL A 161 -1.79 -5.75 12.05
C VAL A 161 -1.65 -6.72 10.88
N SER A 162 -0.62 -7.57 10.90
CA SER A 162 -0.51 -8.69 9.97
C SER A 162 -1.46 -9.82 10.37
N ARG A 163 -2.10 -10.47 9.39
CA ARG A 163 -3.00 -11.63 9.60
C ARG A 163 -2.30 -12.80 10.33
N ARG A 164 -0.97 -12.80 10.34
CA ARG A 164 -0.14 -13.66 11.20
C ARG A 164 0.14 -12.83 12.46
N GLY A 165 -0.57 -13.12 13.56
CA GLY A 165 -0.58 -12.32 14.80
C GLY A 165 0.78 -12.08 15.44
N LYS A 166 1.55 -11.16 14.89
CA LYS A 166 2.66 -10.48 15.53
C LYS A 166 2.46 -8.99 15.27
N THR A 167 1.95 -8.31 16.29
CA THR A 167 2.05 -6.86 16.43
C THR A 167 3.52 -6.53 16.23
N ALA A 168 3.86 -5.81 15.16
CA ALA A 168 5.20 -5.26 15.04
C ALA A 168 5.32 -4.20 16.15
N VAL A 169 5.89 -4.62 17.27
CA VAL A 169 6.24 -3.74 18.39
C VAL A 169 7.10 -2.62 17.81
N PRO A 170 6.74 -1.35 18.02
CA PRO A 170 7.60 -0.24 17.62
C PRO A 170 8.91 -0.41 18.37
N THR A 171 10.01 -0.60 17.62
CA THR A 171 11.35 -0.41 18.13
C THR A 171 11.37 0.98 18.77
N ALA A 172 11.34 0.99 20.09
CA ALA A 172 11.51 2.17 20.90
C ALA A 172 12.79 2.89 20.46
N ASP A 173 12.72 4.22 20.52
CA ASP A 173 13.82 5.13 20.29
C ASP A 173 15.17 4.61 20.82
N PRO A 174 16.30 4.89 20.16
CA PRO A 174 17.60 4.57 20.71
C PRO A 174 17.81 5.43 21.96
N GLU A 175 17.49 4.85 23.11
CA GLU A 175 17.86 5.34 24.43
C GLU A 175 19.39 5.41 24.46
N ILE A 176 19.91 6.64 24.39
CA ILE A 176 21.32 6.95 24.53
C ILE A 176 21.71 6.56 25.96
N LEU A 177 22.16 5.31 26.15
CA LEU A 177 22.80 4.88 27.37
C LEU A 177 24.21 5.45 27.40
N VAL A 178 24.31 6.60 28.07
CA VAL A 178 25.53 7.16 28.63
C VAL A 178 26.21 6.07 29.47
N ALA A 179 27.32 5.53 28.96
CA ALA A 179 28.18 4.64 29.72
C ALA A 179 28.93 5.44 30.80
N VAL A 180 28.34 5.57 31.99
CA VAL A 180 29.05 5.93 33.22
C VAL A 180 29.81 4.68 33.67
N ASN A 181 31.12 4.67 33.40
CA ASN A 181 32.01 3.61 33.82
C ASN A 181 32.35 3.80 35.31
N VAL A 182 31.73 2.98 36.18
CA VAL A 182 32.19 2.76 37.55
C VAL A 182 32.60 1.31 37.65
N THR A 183 33.90 1.07 37.69
CA THR A 183 34.46 -0.21 38.13
C THR A 183 35.48 0.11 39.21
N ASP A 184 35.15 -0.24 40.44
CA ASP A 184 36.03 -0.42 41.60
C ASP A 184 35.44 -1.66 42.32
N PRO A 185 36.18 -2.56 43.00
CA PRO A 185 37.39 -2.27 43.78
C PRO A 185 38.52 -3.31 43.72
N ALA A 186 39.76 -2.89 44.04
CA ALA A 186 40.74 -3.79 44.66
C ALA A 186 41.70 -3.00 45.57
N THR A 187 41.75 -3.45 46.83
CA THR A 187 42.22 -2.77 48.05
C THR A 187 43.75 -2.95 48.29
N PRO A 188 44.37 -2.46 49.39
CA PRO A 188 45.50 -1.54 49.37
C PRO A 188 46.85 -2.19 49.75
N ARG A 189 47.95 -1.46 49.59
CA ARG A 189 49.16 -1.55 50.44
C ARG A 189 50.17 -0.43 50.10
N SER A 190 50.37 0.48 51.05
CA SER A 190 51.66 1.17 51.29
C SER A 190 52.35 0.47 52.48
N PRO A 191 53.68 0.58 52.70
CA PRO A 191 54.30 1.84 53.16
C PRO A 191 55.72 2.11 52.61
N GLY A 192 56.16 3.36 52.76
CA GLY A 192 57.51 3.85 52.47
C GLY A 192 57.53 5.37 52.45
#